data_AF-A0A520F101-F1
#
_entry.id   AF-A0A520F101-F1
#
_cell.length_a   1.000
_cell.length_b   1.000
_cell.length_c   1.000
_cell.angle_alpha   90.00
_cell.angle_beta   90.00
_cell.angle_gamma   90.00
#
_symmetry.space_group_name_H-M   'P 1'
#
loop_
_entity.id
_entity.type
_entity.pdbx_description
1 polymer ?
#
loop_
_entity_poly.entity_id
_entity_poly.type
_entity_poly.pdbx_seq_one_letter_code
_entity_poly.pdbx_strand_id
1 'polypeptide(L)' 'MTSKKQMILGLHTGSGYGSQSSAWRAPGVDANYTSFDAQVRYARAAERGEFAFLLFPDFLGE' A
#
# COMPACT_ATOMS: atom_id res chain seq x y z
N MET A 1 -11.50 26.47 -21.47
CA MET A 1 -11.67 25.11 -20.89
C MET A 1 -10.82 25.03 -19.62
N THR A 2 -11.43 24.94 -18.45
CA THR A 2 -10.70 24.67 -17.21
C THR A 2 -10.35 23.19 -17.17
N SER A 3 -9.06 22.85 -17.25
CA SER A 3 -8.60 21.49 -16.98
C SER A 3 -9.05 21.06 -15.59
N LYS A 4 -9.83 19.98 -15.50
CA LYS A 4 -10.25 19.38 -14.23
C LYS A 4 -9.00 18.72 -13.63
N LYS A 5 -8.35 19.40 -12.68
CA LYS A 5 -7.21 18.83 -11.96
C LYS A 5 -7.71 17.66 -11.11
N GLN A 6 -7.30 16.45 -11.44
CA GLN A 6 -7.54 15.26 -10.61
C GLN A 6 -6.31 14.99 -9.74
N MET A 7 -6.55 14.65 -8.48
CA MET A 7 -5.50 14.21 -7.58
C MET A 7 -5.03 12.81 -7.98
N ILE A 8 -3.72 12.63 -8.07
CA ILE A 8 -3.12 11.32 -8.29
C ILE A 8 -3.04 10.63 -6.93
N LEU A 9 -3.69 9.46 -6.81
CA LEU A 9 -3.65 8.64 -5.59
C LEU A 9 -2.74 7.44 -5.82
N GLY A 10 -1.83 7.19 -4.88
CA GLY A 10 -0.93 6.03 -4.87
C GLY A 10 -1.10 5.21 -3.60
N LEU A 11 -1.05 3.88 -3.71
CA LEU A 11 -1.11 2.99 -2.55
C LEU A 11 0.31 2.64 -2.13
N HIS A 12 0.67 3.03 -0.90
CA HIS A 12 1.92 2.62 -0.26
C HIS A 12 1.78 1.21 0.34
N THR A 13 2.60 0.27 -0.10
CA THR A 13 2.62 -1.12 0.37
C THR A 13 4.05 -1.65 0.36
N GLY A 14 4.54 -2.25 1.46
CA GLY A 14 5.90 -2.80 1.45
C GLY A 14 6.38 -3.40 2.77
N SER A 15 5.98 -2.84 3.92
CA SER A 15 6.49 -3.30 5.21
C SER A 15 5.78 -4.54 5.77
N GLY A 16 4.54 -4.82 5.33
CA GLY A 16 3.71 -5.89 5.91
C GLY A 16 3.33 -5.72 7.39
N TYR A 17 3.83 -4.67 8.06
CA TYR A 17 3.62 -4.36 9.47
C TYR A 17 2.87 -3.03 9.70
N GLY A 18 2.37 -2.44 8.62
CA GLY A 18 1.70 -1.13 8.60
C GLY A 18 2.65 0.03 8.30
N SER A 19 2.08 1.23 8.11
CA SER A 19 2.82 2.45 7.73
C SER A 19 3.49 3.15 8.91
N GLN A 20 3.12 2.81 10.14
CA GLN A 20 3.64 3.38 11.38
C GLN A 20 4.35 2.29 12.19
N SER A 21 5.35 2.69 12.97
CA SER A 21 6.03 1.79 13.89
C SER A 21 5.03 1.11 14.82
N SER A 22 5.15 -0.22 14.97
CA SER A 22 4.25 -1.05 15.80
C SER A 22 2.78 -1.10 15.37
N ALA A 23 2.40 -0.61 14.19
CA ALA A 23 1.01 -0.65 13.71
C ALA A 23 0.44 -2.08 13.62
N TRP A 24 1.29 -3.07 13.36
CA TRP A 24 0.94 -4.49 13.36
C TRP A 24 0.35 -5.01 14.69
N ARG A 25 0.51 -4.28 15.79
CA ARG A 25 -0.06 -4.65 17.10
C ARG A 25 -1.52 -4.20 17.26
N ALA A 26 -2.03 -3.35 16.38
CA ALA A 26 -3.42 -2.90 16.45
C ALA A 26 -4.38 -4.06 16.10
N PRO A 27 -5.50 -4.23 16.83
CA PRO A 27 -6.48 -5.25 16.51
C PRO A 27 -6.96 -5.14 15.05
N GLY A 28 -6.95 -6.28 14.33
CA GLY A 28 -7.37 -6.34 12.93
C GLY A 28 -6.29 -5.98 11.91
N VAL A 29 -5.09 -5.60 12.34
CA VAL A 29 -3.92 -5.47 11.45
C VAL A 29 -3.21 -6.82 11.38
N ASP A 30 -2.97 -7.30 10.17
CA ASP A 30 -2.31 -8.57 9.90
C ASP A 30 -0.83 -8.33 9.56
N ALA A 31 0.07 -8.99 10.29
CA ALA A 31 1.50 -8.95 10.06
C ALA A 31 1.87 -9.89 8.91
N ASN A 32 1.79 -9.41 7.67
CA ASN A 32 1.81 -10.24 6.46
C ASN A 32 2.94 -9.93 5.48
N TYR A 33 4.10 -9.53 6.01
CA TYR A 33 5.27 -9.16 5.22
C TYR A 33 5.67 -10.19 4.15
N THR A 34 5.63 -11.48 4.48
CA THR A 34 6.03 -12.57 3.57
C THR A 34 4.88 -13.12 2.72
N SER A 35 3.66 -12.59 2.85
CA SER A 35 2.48 -13.11 2.15
C SER A 35 2.33 -12.50 0.76
N PHE A 36 2.55 -13.30 -0.28
CA PHE A 36 2.27 -12.90 -1.65
C PHE A 36 0.77 -12.62 -1.87
N ASP A 37 -0.10 -13.44 -1.29
CA ASP A 37 -1.56 -13.27 -1.39
C ASP A 37 -2.03 -11.95 -0.78
N ALA A 38 -1.40 -11.48 0.29
CA ALA A 38 -1.68 -10.16 0.86
C ALA A 38 -1.36 -9.04 -0.15
N GLN A 39 -0.24 -9.14 -0.86
CA GLN A 39 0.12 -8.18 -1.92
C GLN A 39 -0.91 -8.19 -3.05
N VAL A 40 -1.33 -9.37 -3.52
CA VAL A 40 -2.37 -9.50 -4.56
C VAL A 40 -3.70 -8.89 -4.07
N ARG A 41 -4.08 -9.12 -2.82
CA ARG A 41 -5.29 -8.56 -2.21
C ARG A 41 -5.27 -7.03 -2.21
N TYR A 42 -4.14 -6.43 -1.83
CA TYR A 42 -3.98 -4.97 -1.82
C TYR A 42 -3.96 -4.38 -3.23
N ALA A 43 -3.26 -5.02 -4.18
CA ALA A 43 -3.25 -4.61 -5.58
C ALA A 43 -4.66 -4.57 -6.17
N ARG A 44 -5.45 -5.64 -6.00
CA ARG A 44 -6.85 -5.69 -6.45
C ARG A 44 -7.71 -4.61 -5.80
N ALA A 45 -7.45 -4.24 -4.54
CA ALA A 45 -8.18 -3.18 -3.87
C ALA A 45 -7.82 -1.79 -4.46
N ALA A 46 -6.55 -1.56 -4.75
CA ALA A 46 -6.07 -0.33 -5.39
C ALA A 46 -6.65 -0.17 -6.82
N GLU A 47 -6.66 -1.25 -7.61
CA GLU A 47 -7.26 -1.28 -8.95
C GLU A 47 -8.75 -0.92 -8.90
N ARG A 48 -9.53 -1.54 -7.99
CA ARG A 48 -10.95 -1.20 -7.80
C ARG A 48 -11.18 0.24 -7.32
N GLY A 49 -10.18 0.83 -6.66
CA GLY A 49 -10.22 2.21 -6.17
C GLY A 49 -9.66 3.25 -7.13
N GLU A 50 -9.32 2.86 -8.37
CA GLU A 50 -8.72 3.72 -9.39
C GLU A 50 -7.42 4.42 -8.94
N PHE A 51 -6.64 3.76 -8.07
CA PHE A 51 -5.32 4.24 -7.71
C PHE A 51 -4.40 4.20 -8.93
N ALA A 52 -3.61 5.25 -9.11
CA ALA A 52 -2.77 5.42 -10.29
C ALA A 52 -1.55 4.48 -10.27
N PHE A 53 -1.07 4.12 -9.07
CA PHE A 53 0.07 3.22 -8.92
C PHE A 53 0.14 2.59 -7.52
N LEU A 54 0.90 1.50 -7.43
CA LEU A 54 1.37 0.90 -6.19
C LEU A 54 2.82 1.35 -5.95
N LEU A 55 3.12 1.84 -4.75
CA LEU A 55 4.46 2.23 -4.33
C LEU A 55 5.00 1.21 -3.32
N PHE A 56 6.09 0.55 -3.71
CA PHE A 56 6.87 -0.35 -2.87
C PHE A 56 8.19 0.31 -2.50
N PRO A 57 8.25 1.06 -1.39
CA PRO A 57 9.51 1.60 -0.94
C PRO A 57 10.34 0.47 -0.35
N ASP A 58 11.62 0.59 -0.61
CA ASP A 58 12.64 -0.27 -0.06
C ASP A 58 13.71 0.60 0.59
N PHE A 59 14.59 0.00 1.38
CA PHE A 59 15.76 0.65 1.93
C PHE A 59 17.01 -0.02 1.37
N LEU A 60 18.12 0.73 1.31
CA LEU A 60 19.42 0.14 1.02
C LEU A 60 19.76 -0.80 2.19
N GLY A 61 19.66 -2.10 1.96
CA GLY A 61 20.24 -3.10 2.86
C GLY A 61 21.75 -2.96 2.80
N GLU A 62 22.38 -2.73 3.95
CA GLU A 62 23.83 -2.97 4.11
C GLU A 62 24.11 -4.47 4.16
#